data_AF-A0A250XHT1-F1
#
_entry.id   AF-A0A250XHT1-F1
#
_cell.length_a   1.000
_cell.length_b   1.000
_cell.length_c   1.000
_cell.angle_alpha   90.00
_cell.angle_beta   90.00
_cell.angle_gamma   90.00
#
_symmetry.space_group_name_H-M   'P 1'
#
loop_
_entity.id
_entity.type
_entity.pdbx_description
1 polymer ?
#
loop_
_entity_poly.entity_id
_entity_poly.type
_entity_poly.pdbx_seq_one_letter_code
_entity_poly.pdbx_strand_id
1 'polypeptide(L)'
;MGDQQSANTVTVPGSDEYRAKIKSAAKGAEDENLHPELILSKILTKNGGKAAVQNLGSSWPISGFMRFPLEHRIHPYTTTGNASFISSNNNVGQTYRLTVKGGGPGKSCVFKPKVMPLNIQSSYHDQGTLLPWSQEVTPAVPSEAAVVLNPLWDVNSASLVLLERHIEHHHLLGFNKYILYAYPEHVEYLTQSPTLLHWAQNDVLQIVTLDALPRYLDMPHFYQRLVYNHAVLSHLGSNMYLAMIDLDEYLVPLKAGLSTIFDMLGACAPPRSHRVNLLFPRYHVIAVGWSNRTASELPLWLSNGSAGSQSNHPLLRYTLVDLQHPPHSKAIVIPGFISNFFVHSATAFTPYNTTHLDSRCMALAHLKNLHKSRVTGGLMVEQRFKPDPIWGAALKGLSKLYKYQVSVVNSSNTNKKGGDESE
;
A
#
# COMPACT_ATOMS: atom_id res chain seq x y z
N MET A 1 54.01 -1.17 33.94
CA MET A 1 53.50 0.13 34.40
C MET A 1 52.69 0.71 33.25
N GLY A 2 51.38 0.52 33.09
CA GLY A 2 50.32 0.16 34.02
C GLY A 2 49.51 1.40 34.36
N ASP A 3 48.48 1.71 33.55
CA ASP A 3 47.32 2.59 33.85
C ASP A 3 46.25 2.32 32.76
N GLN A 4 45.31 1.40 32.99
CA GLN A 4 43.97 1.59 33.56
C GLN A 4 43.02 2.49 32.74
N GLN A 5 42.22 1.82 31.90
CA GLN A 5 40.96 2.32 31.33
C GLN A 5 39.88 2.30 32.42
N SER A 6 39.21 3.42 32.66
CA SER A 6 37.96 3.48 33.43
C SER A 6 36.76 3.59 32.49
N ALA A 7 35.86 2.62 32.59
CA ALA A 7 34.57 2.61 31.93
C ALA A 7 33.55 3.39 32.78
N ASN A 8 33.02 4.50 32.24
CA ASN A 8 31.89 5.20 32.85
C ASN A 8 30.60 4.38 32.61
N THR A 9 30.04 3.86 33.69
CA THR A 9 28.71 3.24 33.71
C THR A 9 27.68 4.32 33.98
N VAL A 10 26.83 4.62 33.00
CA VAL A 10 25.68 5.53 33.17
C VAL A 10 24.50 4.71 33.68
N THR A 11 24.16 4.87 34.95
CA THR A 11 22.99 4.27 35.59
C THR A 11 21.74 5.04 35.20
N VAL A 12 20.82 4.41 34.46
CA VAL A 12 19.52 5.00 34.12
C VAL A 12 18.57 4.87 35.32
N PRO A 13 18.03 5.98 35.87
CA PRO A 13 17.02 5.91 36.93
C PRO A 13 15.67 5.54 36.32
N GLY A 14 15.05 4.45 36.79
CA GLY A 14 13.70 4.10 36.32
C GLY A 14 13.13 2.75 36.73
N SER A 15 13.91 1.83 37.32
CA SER A 15 13.39 0.48 37.64
C SER A 15 12.67 0.40 39.00
N ASP A 16 13.11 1.19 39.99
CA ASP A 16 12.57 1.12 41.36
C ASP A 16 11.32 1.98 41.54
N GLU A 17 11.24 3.11 40.85
CA GLU A 17 10.04 3.97 40.83
C GLU A 17 8.85 3.27 40.13
N TYR A 18 9.14 2.43 39.14
CA TYR A 18 8.15 1.60 38.45
C TYR A 18 7.64 0.44 39.34
N ARG A 19 8.51 -0.18 40.14
CA ARG A 19 8.11 -1.20 41.14
C ARG A 19 7.31 -0.60 42.30
N ALA A 20 7.59 0.64 42.69
CA ALA A 20 6.82 1.34 43.72
C ALA A 20 5.39 1.69 43.27
N LYS A 21 5.21 2.10 42.00
CA LYS A 21 3.87 2.39 41.42
C LYS A 21 2.99 1.14 41.31
N ILE A 22 3.57 -0.03 41.06
CA ILE A 22 2.83 -1.31 41.04
C ILE A 22 2.37 -1.71 42.45
N LYS A 23 3.22 -1.50 43.47
CA LYS A 23 2.85 -1.77 44.87
C LYS A 23 1.80 -0.80 45.41
N SER A 24 1.80 0.47 45.00
CA SER A 24 0.78 1.43 45.46
C SER A 24 -0.59 1.23 44.78
N ALA A 25 -0.61 0.79 43.51
CA ALA A 25 -1.85 0.45 42.80
C ALA A 25 -2.53 -0.80 43.39
N ALA A 26 -1.77 -1.75 43.95
CA ALA A 26 -2.32 -2.92 44.64
C ALA A 26 -2.97 -2.58 46.00
N LYS A 27 -2.54 -1.49 46.65
CA LYS A 27 -3.03 -1.08 47.97
C LYS A 27 -4.34 -0.26 47.91
N GLY A 28 -4.73 0.20 46.73
CA GLY A 28 -5.97 0.95 46.49
C GLY A 28 -7.16 0.10 46.04
N ALA A 29 -7.00 -1.23 45.96
CA ALA A 29 -8.02 -2.17 45.47
C ALA A 29 -8.60 -3.07 46.58
N GLU A 30 -8.41 -2.73 47.86
CA GLU A 30 -8.96 -3.47 49.00
C GLU A 30 -10.40 -3.07 49.37
N ASP A 31 -10.98 -2.05 48.72
CA ASP A 31 -12.40 -1.67 48.88
C ASP A 31 -13.16 -1.91 47.58
N GLU A 32 -13.50 -3.17 47.30
CA GLU A 32 -14.70 -3.62 46.59
C GLU A 32 -14.63 -5.15 46.46
N ASN A 33 -15.66 -5.85 46.96
CA ASN A 33 -15.78 -7.32 47.02
C ASN A 33 -15.39 -8.07 45.72
N LEU A 34 -14.10 -8.34 45.52
CA LEU A 34 -13.57 -9.22 44.48
C LEU A 34 -13.00 -10.48 45.12
N HIS A 35 -13.52 -11.64 44.71
CA HIS A 35 -12.95 -12.94 45.06
C HIS A 35 -11.46 -13.00 44.68
N PRO A 36 -10.58 -13.58 45.53
CA PRO A 36 -9.12 -13.49 45.41
C PRO A 36 -8.49 -14.25 44.23
N GLU A 37 -9.28 -14.81 43.31
CA GLU A 37 -8.78 -15.72 42.26
C GLU A 37 -8.54 -15.08 40.89
N LEU A 38 -8.83 -13.79 40.69
CA LEU A 38 -8.72 -13.13 39.39
C LEU A 38 -8.19 -11.69 39.49
N ILE A 39 -6.93 -11.47 39.13
CA ILE A 39 -6.42 -10.12 38.85
C ILE A 39 -6.47 -9.89 37.34
N LEU A 40 -7.47 -9.15 36.88
CA LEU A 40 -7.52 -8.58 35.53
C LEU A 40 -6.71 -7.29 35.51
N SER A 41 -5.45 -7.33 35.10
CA SER A 41 -4.68 -6.10 34.86
C SER A 41 -5.17 -5.45 33.55
N LYS A 42 -5.97 -4.38 33.66
CA LYS A 42 -6.34 -3.52 32.52
C LYS A 42 -5.13 -2.70 32.08
N ILE A 43 -4.67 -2.90 30.84
CA ILE A 43 -3.91 -1.87 30.10
C ILE A 43 -4.71 -1.57 28.82
N LEU A 44 -5.55 -0.54 28.89
CA LEU A 44 -6.17 0.06 27.72
C LEU A 44 -5.26 1.20 27.25
N THR A 45 -4.41 0.93 26.25
CA THR A 45 -3.78 2.00 25.47
C THR A 45 -4.61 2.28 24.22
N LYS A 46 -4.55 3.52 23.74
CA LYS A 46 -5.33 4.12 22.64
C LYS A 46 -5.29 3.36 21.28
N ASN A 47 -4.54 2.25 21.17
CA ASN A 47 -4.26 1.51 19.93
C ASN A 47 -4.43 -0.02 20.09
N GLY A 48 -5.66 -0.51 20.28
CA GLY A 48 -5.97 -1.94 20.19
C GLY A 48 -5.46 -2.77 21.39
N GLY A 49 -5.98 -2.45 22.57
CA GLY A 49 -5.58 -3.05 23.85
C GLY A 49 -5.47 -4.58 23.83
N LYS A 50 -4.33 -5.09 24.35
CA LYS A 50 -4.16 -6.50 24.68
C LYS A 50 -4.71 -6.70 26.09
N ALA A 51 -5.73 -7.55 26.24
CA ALA A 51 -6.10 -8.06 27.55
C ALA A 51 -5.34 -9.36 27.78
N ALA A 52 -4.44 -9.36 28.77
CA ALA A 52 -3.82 -10.58 29.26
C ALA A 52 -4.57 -11.02 30.51
N VAL A 53 -5.08 -12.26 30.49
CA VAL A 53 -5.59 -12.91 31.70
C VAL A 53 -4.50 -13.86 32.17
N GLN A 54 -4.00 -13.62 33.38
CA GLN A 54 -3.03 -14.49 34.03
C GLN A 54 -3.77 -15.27 35.13
N ASN A 55 -3.75 -16.61 35.04
CA ASN A 55 -4.28 -17.45 36.09
C ASN A 55 -3.27 -17.52 37.24
N LEU A 56 -3.68 -17.11 38.44
CA LEU A 56 -2.89 -17.28 39.66
C LEU A 56 -3.34 -18.51 40.48
N GLY A 57 -4.43 -19.17 40.09
CA GLY A 57 -5.01 -20.35 40.74
C GLY A 57 -4.87 -21.66 39.95
N SER A 58 -5.35 -22.77 40.53
CA SER A 58 -5.20 -24.14 40.01
C SER A 58 -6.44 -24.70 39.30
N SER A 59 -7.57 -23.99 39.26
CA SER A 59 -8.83 -24.50 38.70
C SER A 59 -9.09 -24.02 37.26
N TRP A 60 -9.65 -24.92 36.45
CA TRP A 60 -10.07 -24.71 35.06
C TRP A 60 -11.48 -25.28 34.87
N PRO A 61 -12.34 -24.68 34.03
CA PRO A 61 -12.12 -23.52 33.17
C PRO A 61 -12.11 -22.17 33.92
N ILE A 62 -11.42 -21.18 33.38
CA ILE A 62 -11.48 -19.80 33.88
C ILE A 62 -12.54 -19.03 33.08
N SER A 63 -13.43 -18.33 33.77
CA SER A 63 -14.40 -17.41 33.17
C SER A 63 -14.19 -15.98 33.67
N GLY A 64 -14.32 -15.01 32.76
CA GLY A 64 -14.27 -13.59 33.10
C GLY A 64 -15.15 -12.74 32.17
N PHE A 65 -15.46 -11.53 32.60
CA PHE A 65 -16.23 -10.57 31.81
C PHE A 65 -15.33 -9.46 31.29
N MET A 66 -15.53 -9.09 30.02
CA MET A 66 -14.96 -7.89 29.41
C MET A 66 -16.09 -6.99 28.95
N ARG A 67 -16.05 -5.72 29.34
CA ARG A 67 -17.01 -4.70 28.91
C ARG A 67 -16.31 -3.71 28.00
N PHE A 68 -16.98 -3.38 26.90
CA PHE A 68 -16.51 -2.36 25.97
C PHE A 68 -17.60 -1.31 25.76
N PRO A 69 -17.22 -0.03 25.64
CA PRO A 69 -18.15 1.04 25.35
C PRO A 69 -18.85 0.83 24.00
N LEU A 70 -20.09 1.31 23.88
CA LEU A 70 -21.01 1.06 22.76
C LEU A 70 -20.50 1.50 21.37
N GLU A 71 -19.49 2.36 21.31
CA GLU A 71 -18.99 2.99 20.09
C GLU A 71 -18.23 2.02 19.16
N HIS A 72 -18.02 0.77 19.59
CA HIS A 72 -17.24 -0.22 18.85
C HIS A 72 -17.94 -1.59 18.79
N ARG A 73 -18.06 -2.17 17.59
CA ARG A 73 -18.39 -3.60 17.43
C ARG A 73 -17.09 -4.38 17.52
N ILE A 74 -17.05 -5.34 18.44
CA ILE A 74 -15.85 -6.14 18.67
C ILE A 74 -16.09 -7.52 18.13
N HIS A 75 -15.25 -7.95 17.18
CA HIS A 75 -15.21 -9.34 16.77
C HIS A 75 -14.16 -10.05 17.62
N PRO A 76 -14.56 -10.92 18.56
CA PRO A 76 -13.61 -11.74 19.28
C PRO A 76 -13.02 -12.78 18.31
N TYR A 77 -11.70 -12.85 18.25
CA TYR A 77 -10.98 -13.96 17.64
C TYR A 77 -9.95 -14.48 18.63
N THR A 78 -9.87 -15.80 18.77
CA THR A 78 -8.86 -16.46 19.61
C THR A 78 -7.86 -17.17 18.73
N THR A 79 -6.59 -17.00 19.04
CA THR A 79 -5.51 -17.75 18.37
C THR A 79 -5.40 -19.19 18.86
N THR A 80 -6.12 -19.56 19.91
CA THR A 80 -6.10 -20.89 20.54
C THR A 80 -7.52 -21.44 20.63
N GLY A 81 -7.73 -22.68 20.16
CA GLY A 81 -9.05 -23.33 19.99
C GLY A 81 -9.82 -23.66 21.27
N ASN A 82 -9.39 -23.16 22.43
CA ASN A 82 -9.92 -23.53 23.75
C ASN A 82 -10.67 -22.38 24.44
N ALA A 83 -11.12 -21.36 23.72
CA ALA A 83 -11.86 -20.25 24.30
C ALA A 83 -13.24 -20.09 23.65
N SER A 84 -14.28 -19.90 24.47
CA SER A 84 -15.65 -19.64 24.03
C SER A 84 -16.12 -18.26 24.47
N PHE A 85 -16.94 -17.61 23.64
CA PHE A 85 -17.49 -16.28 23.88
C PHE A 85 -19.01 -16.33 23.94
N ILE A 86 -19.59 -15.65 24.92
CA ILE A 86 -21.01 -15.30 24.94
C ILE A 86 -21.07 -13.77 24.97
N SER A 87 -21.61 -13.17 23.91
CA SER A 87 -21.87 -11.73 23.86
C SER A 87 -23.27 -11.44 24.37
N SER A 88 -23.40 -10.47 25.27
CA SER A 88 -24.67 -9.85 25.63
C SER A 88 -24.59 -8.36 25.32
N ASN A 89 -25.50 -7.86 24.50
CA ASN A 89 -25.67 -6.43 24.27
C ASN A 89 -26.66 -5.88 25.29
N ASN A 90 -26.30 -4.82 25.99
CA ASN A 90 -27.23 -4.03 26.78
C ASN A 90 -27.08 -2.54 26.42
N ASN A 91 -27.97 -1.69 26.95
CA ASN A 91 -27.98 -0.25 26.68
C ASN A 91 -26.73 0.50 27.19
N VAL A 92 -25.76 -0.20 27.80
CA VAL A 92 -24.56 0.38 28.41
C VAL A 92 -23.27 -0.08 27.71
N GLY A 93 -23.34 -1.10 26.84
CA GLY A 93 -22.17 -1.65 26.17
C GLY A 93 -22.35 -3.05 25.62
N GLN A 94 -21.30 -3.52 24.95
CA GLN A 94 -21.16 -4.94 24.64
C GLN A 94 -20.38 -5.62 25.76
N THR A 95 -21.00 -6.61 26.40
CA THR A 95 -20.33 -7.44 27.41
C THR A 95 -20.02 -8.80 26.82
N TYR A 96 -18.76 -9.22 26.92
CA TYR A 96 -18.29 -10.53 26.49
C TYR A 96 -17.95 -11.37 27.71
N ARG A 97 -18.58 -12.54 27.85
CA ARG A 97 -18.12 -13.58 28.77
C ARG A 97 -17.10 -14.45 28.02
N LEU A 98 -15.84 -14.38 28.43
CA LEU A 98 -14.77 -15.24 27.95
C LEU A 98 -14.67 -16.45 28.88
N THR A 99 -14.72 -17.65 28.33
CA THR A 99 -14.40 -18.89 29.07
C THR A 99 -13.26 -19.59 28.37
N VAL A 100 -12.16 -19.79 29.08
CA VAL A 100 -10.98 -20.51 28.56
C VAL A 100 -10.98 -21.92 29.17
N LYS A 101 -11.08 -22.92 28.31
CA LYS A 101 -11.13 -24.36 28.61
C LYS A 101 -9.74 -24.99 28.40
N GLY A 102 -8.76 -24.58 29.21
CA GLY A 102 -7.46 -25.23 29.29
C GLY A 102 -6.26 -24.27 29.26
N GLY A 103 -5.24 -24.64 30.03
CA GLY A 103 -3.97 -23.90 30.16
C GLY A 103 -3.40 -24.08 31.55
N GLY A 104 -2.68 -25.17 31.84
CA GLY A 104 -2.16 -25.43 33.19
C GLY A 104 -1.38 -24.26 33.84
N PRO A 105 -0.96 -24.40 35.10
CA PRO A 105 -0.23 -23.36 35.84
C PRO A 105 0.88 -22.71 34.98
N GLY A 106 0.90 -21.37 34.91
CA GLY A 106 1.88 -20.61 34.14
C GLY A 106 1.57 -20.41 32.65
N LYS A 107 0.41 -20.85 32.13
CA LYS A 107 -0.04 -20.52 30.77
C LYS A 107 -0.77 -19.18 30.73
N SER A 108 -0.47 -18.36 29.72
CA SER A 108 -1.18 -17.11 29.43
C SER A 108 -2.09 -17.30 28.22
N CYS A 109 -3.30 -16.74 28.29
CA CYS A 109 -4.18 -16.61 27.14
C CYS A 109 -4.19 -15.13 26.74
N VAL A 110 -3.74 -14.84 25.52
CA VAL A 110 -3.73 -13.47 25.00
C VAL A 110 -4.98 -13.26 24.16
N PHE A 111 -5.85 -12.38 24.64
CA PHE A 111 -7.00 -11.92 23.87
C PHE A 111 -6.61 -10.69 23.04
N LYS A 112 -6.85 -10.77 21.72
CA LYS A 112 -6.61 -9.69 20.78
C LYS A 112 -7.94 -9.28 20.14
N PRO A 113 -8.73 -8.40 20.80
CA PRO A 113 -9.98 -7.93 20.19
C PRO A 113 -9.65 -7.16 18.92
N LYS A 114 -10.35 -7.47 17.82
CA LYS A 114 -10.36 -6.59 16.66
C LYS A 114 -11.52 -5.63 16.83
N VAL A 115 -11.20 -4.39 17.17
CA VAL A 115 -12.17 -3.29 17.16
C VAL A 115 -12.49 -2.99 15.70
N MET A 116 -13.75 -3.16 15.31
CA MET A 116 -14.25 -2.59 14.06
C MET A 116 -14.93 -1.27 14.40
N PRO A 117 -14.61 -0.16 13.70
CA PRO A 117 -15.37 1.07 13.87
C PRO A 117 -16.84 0.75 13.58
N LEU A 118 -17.76 1.18 14.48
CA LEU A 118 -19.16 1.20 14.12
C LEU A 118 -19.28 2.07 12.88
N ASN A 119 -19.93 1.52 11.85
CA ASN A 119 -20.26 2.17 10.60
C ASN A 119 -20.32 3.70 10.72
N ILE A 120 -19.56 4.37 9.85
CA ILE A 120 -20.04 5.58 9.19
C ILE A 120 -21.50 5.28 8.85
N GLN A 121 -22.44 5.91 9.54
CA GLN A 121 -23.81 5.97 9.07
C GLN A 121 -23.72 6.65 7.72
N SER A 122 -23.65 5.84 6.66
CA SER A 122 -24.17 6.28 5.39
C SER A 122 -25.62 6.64 5.70
N SER A 123 -25.93 7.92 5.67
CA SER A 123 -27.28 8.42 5.43
C SER A 123 -27.74 8.01 4.03
N TYR A 124 -27.63 6.72 3.72
CA TYR A 124 -28.32 6.09 2.63
C TYR A 124 -29.68 5.74 3.20
N HIS A 125 -30.66 6.53 2.78
CA HIS A 125 -32.07 6.42 3.12
C HIS A 125 -32.53 4.96 3.17
N ASP A 126 -32.94 4.55 4.37
CA ASP A 126 -33.63 3.28 4.62
C ASP A 126 -35.14 3.41 4.33
N GLN A 127 -35.50 4.16 3.29
CA GLN A 127 -36.87 4.26 2.83
C GLN A 127 -36.94 4.17 1.31
N GLY A 128 -37.52 3.07 0.84
CA GLY A 128 -38.24 3.04 -0.43
C GLY A 128 -37.50 2.30 -1.53
N THR A 129 -37.93 1.06 -1.77
CA THR A 129 -37.59 0.21 -2.93
C THR A 129 -36.13 -0.23 -3.02
N LEU A 130 -35.87 -1.47 -2.55
CA LEU A 130 -34.93 -2.36 -3.23
C LEU A 130 -35.35 -2.39 -4.70
N LEU A 131 -34.73 -1.54 -5.53
CA LEU A 131 -34.84 -1.65 -6.97
C LEU A 131 -34.52 -3.11 -7.31
N PRO A 132 -35.33 -3.78 -8.15
CA PRO A 132 -35.06 -5.15 -8.52
C PRO A 132 -33.64 -5.19 -9.11
N TRP A 133 -32.72 -5.87 -8.41
CA TRP A 133 -31.35 -6.18 -8.85
C TRP A 133 -31.34 -7.12 -10.09
N SER A 134 -32.43 -7.16 -10.86
CA SER A 134 -32.68 -8.10 -11.96
C SER A 134 -32.53 -7.49 -13.34
N GLN A 135 -32.07 -6.25 -13.47
CA GLN A 135 -31.46 -5.81 -14.71
C GLN A 135 -29.95 -5.87 -14.53
N GLU A 136 -29.33 -6.84 -15.19
CA GLU A 136 -27.90 -6.82 -15.50
C GLU A 136 -27.62 -5.56 -16.32
N VAL A 137 -27.50 -4.42 -15.64
CA VAL A 137 -26.86 -3.25 -16.23
C VAL A 137 -25.43 -3.70 -16.44
N THR A 138 -25.08 -4.13 -17.65
CA THR A 138 -23.70 -4.34 -18.05
C THR A 138 -22.99 -3.03 -17.76
N PRO A 139 -22.13 -2.98 -16.72
CA PRO A 139 -21.53 -1.73 -16.36
C PRO A 139 -20.71 -1.22 -17.53
N ALA A 140 -20.87 0.07 -17.85
CA ALA A 140 -20.08 0.69 -18.90
C ALA A 140 -18.60 0.46 -18.60
N VAL A 141 -17.83 0.03 -19.61
CA VAL A 141 -16.38 -0.15 -19.46
C VAL A 141 -15.77 1.21 -19.09
N PRO A 142 -14.94 1.30 -18.02
CA PRO A 142 -14.26 2.54 -17.69
C PRO A 142 -13.49 3.11 -18.88
N SER A 143 -13.66 4.39 -19.15
CA SER A 143 -12.95 5.13 -20.19
C SER A 143 -11.71 5.88 -19.67
N GLU A 144 -11.53 5.89 -18.34
CA GLU A 144 -10.43 6.58 -17.68
C GLU A 144 -9.61 5.61 -16.84
N ALA A 145 -8.33 5.94 -16.68
CA ALA A 145 -7.39 5.19 -15.87
C ALA A 145 -6.39 6.13 -15.18
N ALA A 146 -6.33 6.04 -13.85
CA ALA A 146 -5.39 6.78 -13.03
C ALA A 146 -4.34 5.87 -12.40
N VAL A 147 -3.11 6.39 -12.29
CA VAL A 147 -2.12 5.86 -11.35
C VAL A 147 -2.24 6.59 -10.02
N VAL A 148 -2.27 5.85 -8.91
CA VAL A 148 -2.30 6.41 -7.55
C VAL A 148 -0.94 6.21 -6.90
N LEU A 149 -0.23 7.30 -6.62
CA LEU A 149 1.07 7.30 -5.97
C LEU A 149 0.98 7.73 -4.51
N ASN A 150 1.69 6.99 -3.66
CA ASN A 150 1.91 7.35 -2.26
C ASN A 150 2.81 8.59 -2.11
N PRO A 151 2.76 9.27 -0.95
CA PRO A 151 3.71 10.31 -0.61
C PRO A 151 5.15 9.84 -0.79
N LEU A 152 5.90 10.67 -1.49
CA LEU A 152 7.34 10.54 -1.56
C LEU A 152 7.93 10.91 -0.20
N TRP A 153 8.77 10.03 0.33
CA TRP A 153 9.38 10.23 1.66
C TRP A 153 10.42 11.34 1.64
N ASP A 154 11.21 11.42 0.57
CA ASP A 154 12.23 12.44 0.36
C ASP A 154 12.05 13.05 -1.04
N VAL A 155 11.47 14.25 -1.10
CA VAL A 155 11.33 14.97 -2.36
C VAL A 155 12.58 15.82 -2.60
N ASN A 156 13.28 15.48 -3.68
CA ASN A 156 14.47 16.17 -4.17
C ASN A 156 14.49 16.07 -5.70
N SER A 157 15.50 16.65 -6.34
CA SER A 157 15.61 16.68 -7.81
C SER A 157 15.61 15.28 -8.43
N ALA A 158 16.18 14.29 -7.76
CA ALA A 158 16.16 12.91 -8.23
C ALA A 158 14.75 12.32 -8.23
N SER A 159 13.99 12.54 -7.16
CA SER A 159 12.60 12.11 -7.06
C SER A 159 11.71 12.78 -8.12
N LEU A 160 11.97 14.03 -8.50
CA LEU A 160 11.25 14.71 -9.59
C LEU A 160 11.51 14.05 -10.95
N VAL A 161 12.78 13.79 -11.29
CA VAL A 161 13.14 13.11 -12.55
C VAL A 161 12.51 11.71 -12.63
N LEU A 162 12.48 10.98 -11.52
CA LEU A 162 11.82 9.69 -11.45
C LEU A 162 10.31 9.80 -11.66
N LEU A 163 9.66 10.76 -11.00
CA LEU A 163 8.23 11.00 -11.12
C LEU A 163 7.83 11.39 -12.54
N GLU A 164 8.59 12.29 -13.18
CA GLU A 164 8.35 12.69 -14.57
C GLU A 164 8.40 11.50 -15.53
N ARG A 165 9.43 10.64 -15.41
CA ARG A 165 9.56 9.44 -16.24
C ARG A 165 8.49 8.39 -15.93
N HIS A 166 8.07 8.31 -14.67
CA HIS A 166 6.99 7.41 -14.24
C HIS A 166 5.67 7.83 -14.87
N ILE A 167 5.34 9.13 -14.84
CA ILE A 167 4.17 9.72 -15.51
C ILE A 167 4.26 9.50 -17.02
N GLU A 168 5.39 9.85 -17.66
CA GLU A 168 5.59 9.69 -19.10
C GLU A 168 5.33 8.25 -19.56
N HIS A 169 5.92 7.27 -18.86
CA HIS A 169 5.75 5.86 -19.19
C HIS A 169 4.30 5.40 -19.09
N HIS A 170 3.59 5.72 -18.00
CA HIS A 170 2.22 5.27 -17.85
C HIS A 170 1.25 6.07 -18.74
N HIS A 171 1.53 7.34 -18.99
CA HIS A 171 0.76 8.13 -19.94
C HIS A 171 0.82 7.55 -21.36
N LEU A 172 2.00 7.09 -21.80
CA LEU A 172 2.17 6.33 -23.04
C LEU A 172 1.34 5.05 -23.12
N LEU A 173 1.04 4.43 -21.97
CA LEU A 173 0.19 3.26 -21.86
C LEU A 173 -1.30 3.62 -21.73
N GLY A 174 -1.68 4.88 -21.95
CA GLY A 174 -3.08 5.32 -21.92
C GLY A 174 -3.63 5.64 -20.53
N PHE A 175 -2.77 5.77 -19.51
CA PHE A 175 -3.20 6.41 -18.25
C PHE A 175 -3.38 7.91 -18.49
N ASN A 176 -4.61 8.38 -18.35
CA ASN A 176 -4.95 9.79 -18.59
C ASN A 176 -4.95 10.62 -17.31
N LYS A 177 -4.77 9.99 -16.15
CA LYS A 177 -4.72 10.63 -14.83
C LYS A 177 -3.57 10.09 -13.98
N TYR A 178 -3.05 10.93 -13.11
CA TYR A 178 -2.08 10.64 -12.07
C TYR A 178 -2.53 11.33 -10.79
N ILE A 179 -2.63 10.59 -9.69
CA ILE A 179 -3.03 11.11 -8.40
C ILE A 179 -1.83 10.94 -7.47
N LEU A 180 -1.11 12.02 -7.23
CA LEU A 180 0.04 12.07 -6.35
C LEU A 180 -0.38 12.65 -5.00
N TYR A 181 -0.23 11.87 -3.94
CA TYR A 181 -0.38 12.39 -2.59
C TYR A 181 0.93 13.00 -2.12
N ALA A 182 0.89 14.18 -1.49
CA ALA A 182 2.09 14.89 -1.06
C ALA A 182 1.84 15.63 0.28
N TYR A 183 2.91 15.85 1.05
CA TYR A 183 2.84 16.79 2.18
C TYR A 183 2.92 18.23 1.69
N PRO A 184 2.38 19.21 2.44
CA PRO A 184 2.46 20.63 2.09
C PRO A 184 3.86 21.07 1.65
N GLU A 185 4.89 20.71 2.42
CA GLU A 185 6.28 21.06 2.15
C GLU A 185 6.81 20.48 0.83
N HIS A 186 6.23 19.38 0.36
CA HIS A 186 6.60 18.75 -0.90
C HIS A 186 5.86 19.37 -2.10
N VAL A 187 4.65 19.90 -1.89
CA VAL A 187 3.85 20.51 -2.97
C VAL A 187 4.60 21.71 -3.55
N GLU A 188 5.13 22.59 -2.69
CA GLU A 188 5.91 23.75 -3.15
C GLU A 188 7.05 23.30 -4.06
N TYR A 189 7.81 22.29 -3.64
CA TYR A 189 8.91 21.75 -4.45
C TYR A 189 8.45 21.08 -5.75
N LEU A 190 7.36 20.31 -5.71
CA LEU A 190 6.78 19.66 -6.91
C LEU A 190 6.34 20.69 -7.95
N THR A 191 5.77 21.81 -7.50
CA THR A 191 5.29 22.89 -8.38
C THR A 191 6.41 23.69 -9.04
N GLN A 192 7.66 23.54 -8.57
CA GLN A 192 8.83 24.16 -9.21
C GLN A 192 9.30 23.41 -10.47
N SER A 193 8.87 22.16 -10.69
CA SER A 193 9.15 21.46 -11.97
C SER A 193 8.22 21.98 -13.07
N PRO A 194 8.75 22.59 -14.14
CA PRO A 194 7.92 23.03 -15.27
C PRO A 194 7.18 21.84 -15.93
N THR A 195 7.79 20.66 -15.95
CA THR A 195 7.21 19.44 -16.51
C THR A 195 6.01 18.98 -15.68
N LEU A 196 6.14 18.92 -14.35
CA LEU A 196 5.03 18.51 -13.48
C LEU A 196 3.91 19.55 -13.48
N LEU A 197 4.26 20.84 -13.51
CA LEU A 197 3.28 21.92 -13.67
C LEU A 197 2.53 21.79 -14.99
N HIS A 198 3.22 21.47 -16.09
CA HIS A 198 2.58 21.20 -17.38
C HIS A 198 1.60 20.03 -17.30
N TRP A 199 1.99 18.91 -16.68
CA TRP A 199 1.08 17.77 -16.48
C TRP A 199 -0.14 18.16 -15.64
N ALA A 200 0.03 18.99 -14.62
CA ALA A 200 -1.07 19.46 -13.79
C ALA A 200 -2.02 20.40 -14.54
N GLN A 201 -1.48 21.35 -15.31
CA GLN A 201 -2.26 22.30 -16.13
C GLN A 201 -3.08 21.61 -17.23
N ASN A 202 -2.60 20.47 -17.73
CA ASN A 202 -3.31 19.63 -18.71
C ASN A 202 -4.21 18.58 -18.06
N ASP A 203 -4.46 18.70 -16.75
CA ASP A 203 -5.34 17.80 -16.00
C ASP A 203 -4.91 16.32 -16.07
N VAL A 204 -3.60 16.07 -16.28
CA VAL A 204 -2.99 14.74 -16.23
C VAL A 204 -2.51 14.43 -14.82
N LEU A 205 -1.93 15.40 -14.11
CA LEU A 205 -1.44 15.23 -12.73
C LEU A 205 -2.31 16.00 -11.72
N GLN A 206 -2.92 15.26 -10.79
CA GLN A 206 -3.58 15.79 -9.61
C GLN A 206 -2.67 15.60 -8.40
N ILE A 207 -2.38 16.69 -7.67
CA ILE A 207 -1.65 16.64 -6.40
C ILE A 207 -2.66 16.78 -5.25
N VAL A 208 -2.70 15.79 -4.36
CA VAL A 208 -3.57 15.75 -3.18
C VAL A 208 -2.72 15.99 -1.93
N THR A 209 -2.96 17.10 -1.24
CA THR A 209 -2.18 17.48 -0.06
C THR A 209 -2.64 16.75 1.21
N LEU A 210 -1.71 16.27 2.03
CA LEU A 210 -1.95 15.51 3.25
C LEU A 210 -1.78 16.35 4.53
N ASP A 211 -2.60 17.38 4.70
CA ASP A 211 -2.38 18.43 5.71
C ASP A 211 -2.68 17.99 7.14
N ALA A 212 -3.50 16.94 7.33
CA ALA A 212 -4.12 16.63 8.61
C ALA A 212 -3.77 15.25 9.19
N LEU A 213 -2.78 14.55 8.63
CA LEU A 213 -2.54 13.15 8.98
C LEU A 213 -1.39 12.98 9.95
N PRO A 214 -1.64 12.39 11.14
CA PRO A 214 -0.55 12.09 12.07
C PRO A 214 0.45 11.16 11.40
N ARG A 215 1.74 11.43 11.60
CA ARG A 215 2.80 10.55 11.13
C ARG A 215 2.84 9.28 11.98
N TYR A 216 2.02 8.28 11.63
CA TYR A 216 2.01 6.99 12.29
C TYR A 216 3.16 6.11 11.79
N LEU A 217 4.33 6.28 12.39
CA LEU A 217 5.55 5.53 12.04
C LEU A 217 5.49 4.06 12.50
N ASP A 218 4.70 3.75 13.53
CA ASP A 218 4.67 2.40 14.13
C ASP A 218 3.77 1.39 13.40
N MET A 219 3.01 1.83 12.38
CA MET A 219 2.16 0.95 11.60
C MET A 219 2.76 0.75 10.20
N PRO A 220 3.24 -0.47 9.88
CA PRO A 220 3.76 -0.77 8.55
C PRO A 220 2.74 -0.43 7.47
N HIS A 221 3.21 0.26 6.42
CA HIS A 221 2.39 0.66 5.27
C HIS A 221 1.17 1.53 5.63
N PHE A 222 1.19 2.27 6.74
CA PHE A 222 0.10 3.14 7.16
C PHE A 222 -0.36 4.09 6.04
N TYR A 223 0.58 4.87 5.49
CA TYR A 223 0.27 5.82 4.42
C TYR A 223 -0.28 5.15 3.18
N GLN A 224 0.29 4.01 2.79
CA GLN A 224 -0.21 3.26 1.65
C GLN A 224 -1.66 2.81 1.82
N ARG A 225 -2.01 2.32 3.01
CA ARG A 225 -3.41 2.00 3.32
C ARG A 225 -4.25 3.25 3.20
N LEU A 226 -3.88 4.32 3.87
CA LEU A 226 -4.68 5.54 3.93
C LEU A 226 -4.90 6.17 2.55
N VAL A 227 -3.84 6.30 1.76
CA VAL A 227 -3.85 6.89 0.41
C VAL A 227 -4.69 6.08 -0.55
N TYR A 228 -4.45 4.76 -0.62
CA TYR A 228 -5.27 3.90 -1.48
C TYR A 228 -6.72 3.90 -1.04
N ASN A 229 -6.96 3.99 0.28
CA ASN A 229 -8.32 4.03 0.75
C ASN A 229 -9.00 5.38 0.36
N HIS A 230 -8.34 6.50 0.61
CA HIS A 230 -8.84 7.81 0.22
C HIS A 230 -9.09 7.91 -1.30
N ALA A 231 -8.16 7.45 -2.13
CA ALA A 231 -8.29 7.51 -3.58
C ALA A 231 -9.55 6.81 -4.10
N VAL A 232 -9.89 5.63 -3.58
CA VAL A 232 -11.13 4.92 -3.95
C VAL A 232 -12.36 5.70 -3.48
N LEU A 233 -12.36 6.22 -2.25
CA LEU A 233 -13.50 7.00 -1.71
C LEU A 233 -13.75 8.26 -2.53
N SER A 234 -12.70 9.01 -2.85
CA SER A 234 -12.80 10.26 -3.61
C SER A 234 -13.31 10.07 -5.03
N HIS A 235 -13.24 8.84 -5.56
CA HIS A 235 -13.69 8.49 -6.90
C HIS A 235 -14.87 7.50 -6.86
N LEU A 236 -15.57 7.37 -5.73
CA LEU A 236 -16.76 6.53 -5.67
C LEU A 236 -17.79 6.97 -6.71
N GLY A 237 -18.34 6.00 -7.43
CA GLY A 237 -19.27 6.25 -8.54
C GLY A 237 -18.60 6.69 -9.84
N SER A 238 -17.31 7.03 -9.84
CA SER A 238 -16.56 7.28 -11.06
C SER A 238 -16.33 5.98 -11.83
N ASN A 239 -16.52 6.04 -13.15
CA ASN A 239 -16.26 4.91 -14.04
C ASN A 239 -14.81 4.93 -14.54
N MET A 240 -13.86 4.73 -13.62
CA MET A 240 -12.43 4.77 -13.90
C MET A 240 -11.66 3.61 -13.25
N TYR A 241 -10.51 3.25 -13.82
CA TYR A 241 -9.55 2.34 -13.19
C TYR A 241 -8.57 3.12 -12.30
N LEU A 242 -8.34 2.67 -11.07
CA LEU A 242 -7.29 3.20 -10.21
C LEU A 242 -6.20 2.13 -10.00
N ALA A 243 -5.03 2.34 -10.58
CA ALA A 243 -3.87 1.47 -10.43
C ALA A 243 -3.01 1.90 -9.24
N MET A 244 -2.88 1.02 -8.26
CA MET A 244 -2.17 1.27 -7.00
C MET A 244 -0.70 0.87 -7.14
N ILE A 245 0.14 1.81 -7.60
CA ILE A 245 1.53 1.57 -8.04
C ILE A 245 2.49 2.41 -7.17
N ASP A 246 3.73 1.97 -6.98
CA ASP A 246 4.79 2.74 -6.33
C ASP A 246 5.73 3.41 -7.36
N LEU A 247 6.53 4.41 -6.95
CA LEU A 247 7.38 5.17 -7.88
C LEU A 247 8.43 4.31 -8.61
N ASP A 248 8.85 3.21 -7.99
CA ASP A 248 9.83 2.24 -8.54
C ASP A 248 9.16 1.06 -9.26
N GLU A 249 7.91 1.22 -9.67
CA GLU A 249 7.10 0.17 -10.29
C GLU A 249 6.52 0.62 -11.65
N TYR A 250 6.76 -0.15 -12.71
CA TYR A 250 6.39 0.21 -14.08
C TYR A 250 5.54 -0.89 -14.75
N LEU A 251 4.42 -0.53 -15.37
CA LEU A 251 3.55 -1.49 -16.04
C LEU A 251 4.15 -1.96 -17.38
N VAL A 252 4.16 -3.26 -17.64
CA VAL A 252 4.73 -3.83 -18.86
C VAL A 252 3.70 -4.75 -19.54
N PRO A 253 3.29 -4.46 -20.80
CA PRO A 253 2.52 -5.39 -21.61
C PRO A 253 3.42 -6.54 -22.07
N LEU A 254 3.12 -7.77 -21.66
CA LEU A 254 3.90 -8.96 -21.99
C LEU A 254 3.46 -9.62 -23.31
N LYS A 255 2.25 -9.31 -23.79
CA LYS A 255 1.76 -9.70 -25.13
C LYS A 255 1.88 -8.55 -26.11
N ALA A 256 2.23 -8.89 -27.36
CA ALA A 256 2.29 -7.93 -28.44
C ALA A 256 0.89 -7.37 -28.77
N GLY A 257 0.83 -6.13 -29.27
CA GLY A 257 -0.41 -5.47 -29.67
C GLY A 257 -1.22 -4.86 -28.53
N LEU A 258 -0.79 -5.03 -27.26
CA LEU A 258 -1.42 -4.39 -26.11
C LEU A 258 -0.73 -3.04 -25.84
N SER A 259 -1.17 -1.99 -26.51
CA SER A 259 -0.59 -0.65 -26.40
C SER A 259 -1.12 0.15 -25.22
N THR A 260 -2.37 -0.08 -24.81
CA THR A 260 -3.02 0.70 -23.76
C THR A 260 -3.43 -0.16 -22.57
N ILE A 261 -3.65 0.47 -21.41
CA ILE A 261 -4.21 -0.16 -20.22
C ILE A 261 -5.59 -0.77 -20.50
N PHE A 262 -6.40 -0.16 -21.36
CA PHE A 262 -7.71 -0.69 -21.72
C PHE A 262 -7.59 -1.97 -22.55
N ASP A 263 -6.65 -2.02 -23.52
CA ASP A 263 -6.34 -3.23 -24.28
C ASP A 263 -5.86 -4.35 -23.34
N MET A 264 -4.95 -4.00 -22.43
CA MET A 264 -4.41 -4.92 -21.44
C MET A 264 -5.51 -5.49 -20.55
N LEU A 265 -6.37 -4.66 -19.96
CA LEU A 265 -7.44 -5.13 -19.08
C LEU A 265 -8.52 -5.91 -19.85
N GLY A 266 -8.77 -5.54 -21.11
CA GLY A 266 -9.66 -6.28 -22.01
C GLY A 266 -9.16 -7.69 -22.28
N ALA A 267 -7.85 -7.85 -22.56
CA ALA A 267 -7.26 -9.13 -22.96
C ALA A 267 -6.76 -9.99 -21.78
N CYS A 268 -6.33 -9.37 -20.68
CA CYS A 268 -5.68 -10.06 -19.56
C CYS A 268 -6.64 -10.48 -18.44
N ALA A 269 -7.84 -9.90 -18.40
CA ALA A 269 -8.89 -10.29 -17.44
C ALA A 269 -9.85 -11.32 -18.06
N PRO A 270 -10.32 -12.33 -17.30
CA PRO A 270 -11.34 -13.26 -17.75
C PRO A 270 -12.63 -12.53 -18.20
N PRO A 271 -13.33 -13.00 -19.25
CA PRO A 271 -14.55 -12.35 -19.77
C PRO A 271 -15.72 -12.25 -18.78
N ARG A 272 -15.70 -13.00 -17.66
CA ARG A 272 -16.82 -13.14 -16.71
C ARG A 272 -16.56 -12.54 -15.32
N SER A 273 -15.46 -11.81 -15.12
CA SER A 273 -15.19 -11.19 -13.83
C SER A 273 -15.96 -9.89 -13.67
N HIS A 274 -16.77 -9.74 -12.62
CA HIS A 274 -17.13 -8.42 -12.12
C HIS A 274 -15.83 -7.73 -11.67
N ARG A 275 -15.33 -6.80 -12.48
CA ARG A 275 -13.95 -6.28 -12.43
C ARG A 275 -13.72 -5.28 -11.29
N VAL A 276 -14.15 -5.60 -10.07
CA VAL A 276 -14.04 -4.65 -8.95
C VAL A 276 -12.58 -4.49 -8.50
N ASN A 277 -11.87 -5.61 -8.38
CA ASN A 277 -10.47 -5.65 -7.94
C ASN A 277 -9.67 -6.60 -8.84
N LEU A 278 -8.76 -6.05 -9.63
CA LEU A 278 -7.91 -6.78 -10.57
C LEU A 278 -6.48 -6.85 -10.01
N LEU A 279 -6.03 -8.04 -9.61
CA LEU A 279 -4.67 -8.26 -9.15
C LEU A 279 -3.75 -8.59 -10.32
N PHE A 280 -2.75 -7.75 -10.52
CA PHE A 280 -1.73 -7.97 -11.54
C PHE A 280 -0.40 -8.40 -10.89
N PRO A 281 0.34 -9.33 -11.52
CA PRO A 281 1.58 -9.84 -10.96
C PRO A 281 2.66 -8.76 -10.94
N ARG A 282 3.59 -8.92 -10.01
CA ARG A 282 4.74 -8.04 -9.86
C ARG A 282 6.00 -8.90 -9.91
N TYR A 283 7.01 -8.47 -10.63
CA TYR A 283 8.31 -9.13 -10.71
C TYR A 283 9.41 -8.17 -10.29
N HIS A 284 10.38 -8.67 -9.52
CA HIS A 284 11.60 -7.93 -9.29
C HIS A 284 12.47 -7.97 -10.54
N VAL A 285 12.98 -6.80 -10.92
CA VAL A 285 13.88 -6.65 -12.06
C VAL A 285 15.10 -5.82 -11.70
N ILE A 286 16.21 -6.08 -12.40
CA ILE A 286 17.47 -5.32 -12.30
C ILE A 286 18.01 -5.00 -13.70
N ALA A 287 18.79 -3.92 -13.79
CA ALA A 287 19.39 -3.50 -15.05
C ALA A 287 20.51 -4.44 -15.51
N VAL A 288 20.56 -4.72 -16.82
CA VAL A 288 21.67 -5.43 -17.46
C VAL A 288 22.93 -4.57 -17.45
N GLY A 289 24.08 -5.19 -17.22
CA GLY A 289 25.38 -4.50 -17.25
C GLY A 289 25.66 -3.61 -16.04
N TRP A 290 24.80 -3.56 -15.03
CA TRP A 290 25.09 -2.89 -13.77
C TRP A 290 26.05 -3.74 -12.92
N SER A 291 27.35 -3.63 -13.22
CA SER A 291 28.43 -4.45 -12.64
C SER A 291 28.57 -4.25 -11.13
N ASN A 292 28.34 -3.02 -10.64
CA ASN A 292 28.31 -2.73 -9.21
C ASN A 292 26.92 -3.01 -8.63
N ARG A 293 26.59 -4.29 -8.46
CA ARG A 293 25.31 -4.76 -7.88
C ARG A 293 25.11 -4.36 -6.41
N THR A 294 26.15 -3.81 -5.79
CA THR A 294 26.13 -3.24 -4.44
C THR A 294 25.91 -1.73 -4.43
N ALA A 295 25.65 -1.10 -5.58
CA ALA A 295 25.33 0.32 -5.68
C ALA A 295 23.84 0.55 -6.03
N SER A 296 23.37 1.75 -5.71
CA SER A 296 22.08 2.27 -6.18
C SER A 296 22.08 2.39 -7.71
N GLU A 297 21.00 1.97 -8.36
CA GLU A 297 20.80 2.11 -9.82
C GLU A 297 20.23 3.50 -10.19
N LEU A 298 19.98 4.36 -9.21
CA LEU A 298 19.48 5.73 -9.40
C LEU A 298 20.25 6.53 -10.47
N PRO A 299 21.59 6.47 -10.55
CA PRO A 299 22.31 7.21 -11.59
C PRO A 299 21.92 6.84 -13.03
N LEU A 300 21.41 5.63 -13.29
CA LEU A 300 20.86 5.25 -14.61
C LEU A 300 19.63 6.09 -14.98
N TRP A 301 18.88 6.49 -13.98
CA TRP A 301 17.68 7.30 -14.12
C TRP A 301 17.98 8.79 -14.06
N LEU A 302 19.02 9.20 -13.35
CA LEU A 302 19.39 10.62 -13.27
C LEU A 302 20.35 11.08 -14.35
N SER A 303 21.05 10.16 -15.01
CA SER A 303 21.92 10.54 -16.12
C SER A 303 21.06 11.24 -17.16
N ASN A 304 21.27 12.55 -17.29
CA ASN A 304 20.95 13.32 -18.48
C ASN A 304 21.72 12.64 -19.58
N GLY A 305 21.10 11.68 -20.27
CA GLY A 305 21.73 11.03 -21.40
C GLY A 305 22.30 12.14 -22.24
N SER A 306 23.63 12.15 -22.43
CA SER A 306 24.30 13.04 -23.37
C SER A 306 23.42 13.14 -24.60
N ALA A 307 23.05 14.37 -24.95
CA ALA A 307 21.85 14.80 -25.68
C ALA A 307 21.65 14.23 -27.11
N GLY A 308 22.19 13.06 -27.45
CA GLY A 308 21.99 12.33 -28.70
C GLY A 308 21.35 10.95 -28.58
N SER A 309 21.04 10.43 -27.38
CA SER A 309 20.38 9.13 -27.20
C SER A 309 19.11 9.18 -26.33
N GLN A 310 18.28 10.21 -26.53
CA GLN A 310 16.87 10.22 -26.05
C GLN A 310 16.05 9.01 -26.56
N SER A 311 16.61 8.17 -27.42
CA SER A 311 15.92 7.05 -28.05
C SER A 311 15.63 5.84 -27.16
N ASN A 312 16.12 5.78 -25.90
CA ASN A 312 15.89 4.64 -25.02
C ASN A 312 15.68 5.02 -23.53
N HIS A 313 14.42 4.98 -23.07
CA HIS A 313 14.05 5.08 -21.64
C HIS A 313 14.82 4.04 -20.77
N PRO A 314 15.32 4.36 -19.56
CA PRO A 314 16.19 3.46 -18.79
C PRO A 314 15.55 2.12 -18.42
N LEU A 315 14.21 2.07 -18.31
CA LEU A 315 13.46 0.83 -18.11
C LEU A 315 13.86 -0.28 -19.10
N LEU A 316 14.27 0.08 -20.32
CA LEU A 316 14.70 -0.86 -21.36
C LEU A 316 15.98 -1.64 -20.98
N ARG A 317 16.72 -1.22 -19.95
CA ARG A 317 17.88 -1.95 -19.42
C ARG A 317 17.47 -3.07 -18.45
N TYR A 318 16.24 -3.06 -17.92
CA TYR A 318 15.79 -3.97 -16.87
C TYR A 318 15.31 -5.31 -17.42
N THR A 319 16.22 -6.09 -18.02
CA THR A 319 15.90 -7.36 -18.69
C THR A 319 16.09 -8.60 -17.82
N LEU A 320 16.69 -8.46 -16.64
CA LEU A 320 16.95 -9.57 -15.72
C LEU A 320 15.82 -9.64 -14.68
N VAL A 321 15.14 -10.78 -14.62
CA VAL A 321 13.89 -10.97 -13.85
C VAL A 321 14.08 -12.07 -12.80
N ASP A 322 13.55 -11.86 -11.59
CA ASP A 322 13.39 -12.91 -10.57
C ASP A 322 11.98 -13.51 -10.66
N LEU A 323 11.86 -14.62 -11.40
CA LEU A 323 10.61 -15.37 -11.54
C LEU A 323 10.32 -16.29 -10.36
N GLN A 324 11.32 -16.58 -9.52
CA GLN A 324 11.19 -17.55 -8.43
C GLN A 324 10.65 -16.91 -7.15
N HIS A 325 10.95 -15.64 -6.91
CA HIS A 325 10.52 -14.92 -5.72
C HIS A 325 9.77 -13.63 -6.10
N PRO A 326 8.64 -13.75 -6.82
CA PRO A 326 7.85 -12.59 -7.17
C PRO A 326 7.36 -11.92 -5.89
N PRO A 327 7.48 -10.59 -5.78
CA PRO A 327 6.87 -9.87 -4.67
C PRO A 327 5.34 -9.91 -4.76
N HIS A 328 4.65 -9.49 -3.69
CA HIS A 328 3.18 -9.45 -3.69
C HIS A 328 2.59 -8.66 -4.87
N SER A 329 1.48 -9.15 -5.43
CA SER A 329 0.70 -8.49 -6.47
C SER A 329 0.23 -7.10 -6.06
N LYS A 330 -0.08 -6.26 -7.06
CA LYS A 330 -0.73 -4.96 -6.90
C LYS A 330 -2.14 -5.01 -7.47
N ALA A 331 -2.95 -3.99 -7.21
CA ALA A 331 -4.34 -3.93 -7.63
C ALA A 331 -4.65 -2.75 -8.54
N ILE A 332 -5.53 -3.03 -9.50
CA ILE A 332 -6.34 -2.04 -10.19
C ILE A 332 -7.75 -2.20 -9.67
N VAL A 333 -8.34 -1.12 -9.18
CA VAL A 333 -9.69 -1.11 -8.62
C VAL A 333 -10.62 -0.26 -9.46
N ILE A 334 -11.89 -0.63 -9.50
CA ILE A 334 -12.95 0.21 -10.07
C ILE A 334 -13.84 0.71 -8.92
N PRO A 335 -13.73 1.98 -8.51
CA PRO A 335 -14.44 2.51 -7.35
C PRO A 335 -15.97 2.37 -7.41
N GLY A 336 -16.57 2.46 -8.60
CA GLY A 336 -18.03 2.37 -8.79
C GLY A 336 -18.68 1.08 -8.28
N PHE A 337 -17.91 0.02 -8.01
CA PHE A 337 -18.42 -1.26 -7.50
C PHE A 337 -18.03 -1.56 -6.06
N ILE A 338 -17.49 -0.58 -5.32
CA ILE A 338 -16.96 -0.76 -3.97
C ILE A 338 -17.92 -0.14 -2.94
N SER A 339 -18.47 -0.95 -2.03
CA SER A 339 -19.41 -0.51 -0.99
C SER A 339 -18.78 -0.40 0.42
N ASN A 340 -17.66 -1.08 0.66
CA ASN A 340 -16.91 -1.18 1.92
C ASN A 340 -15.47 -1.56 1.59
N PHE A 341 -14.43 -1.01 2.20
CA PHE A 341 -13.09 -1.36 1.75
C PHE A 341 -12.00 -1.15 2.79
N PHE A 342 -11.02 -2.05 2.72
CA PHE A 342 -9.74 -1.97 3.39
C PHE A 342 -8.71 -2.48 2.41
N VAL A 343 -7.98 -1.56 1.78
CA VAL A 343 -6.86 -1.93 0.91
C VAL A 343 -5.59 -2.04 1.74
N HIS A 344 -5.09 -3.27 1.93
CA HIS A 344 -3.74 -3.52 2.48
C HIS A 344 -2.87 -4.21 1.44
N SER A 345 -1.72 -3.62 1.13
CA SER A 345 -0.84 -4.11 0.06
C SER A 345 -1.60 -4.32 -1.26
N ALA A 346 -2.56 -3.44 -1.56
CA ALA A 346 -3.47 -3.53 -2.70
C ALA A 346 -4.50 -4.69 -2.66
N THR A 347 -4.57 -5.50 -1.61
CA THR A 347 -5.61 -6.53 -1.47
C THR A 347 -6.84 -6.00 -0.74
N ALA A 348 -8.03 -6.14 -1.33
CA ALA A 348 -9.29 -5.87 -0.68
C ALA A 348 -9.64 -7.00 0.30
N PHE A 349 -10.20 -6.66 1.46
CA PHE A 349 -10.83 -7.67 2.33
C PHE A 349 -12.10 -8.23 1.66
N THR A 350 -12.34 -9.54 1.82
CA THR A 350 -13.62 -10.21 1.44
C THR A 350 -14.82 -9.38 1.90
N PRO A 351 -15.85 -9.17 1.06
CA PRO A 351 -16.36 -10.14 0.07
C PRO A 351 -16.13 -9.80 -1.43
N TYR A 352 -15.23 -8.90 -1.80
CA TYR A 352 -15.10 -8.52 -3.22
C TYR A 352 -14.51 -9.63 -4.09
N ASN A 353 -15.14 -9.83 -5.26
CA ASN A 353 -14.58 -10.66 -6.32
C ASN A 353 -13.25 -10.08 -6.78
N THR A 354 -12.18 -10.75 -6.35
CA THR A 354 -10.82 -10.45 -6.77
C THR A 354 -10.50 -11.30 -7.99
N THR A 355 -10.04 -10.66 -9.05
CA THR A 355 -9.70 -11.32 -10.31
C THR A 355 -8.21 -11.22 -10.52
N HIS A 356 -7.54 -12.35 -10.68
CA HIS A 356 -6.13 -12.38 -11.04
C HIS A 356 -5.99 -12.21 -12.55
N LEU A 357 -5.19 -11.24 -12.98
CA LEU A 357 -4.85 -11.05 -14.39
C LEU A 357 -3.85 -12.12 -14.84
N ASP A 358 -3.92 -12.50 -16.12
CA ASP A 358 -2.97 -13.45 -16.73
C ASP A 358 -1.54 -12.91 -16.61
N SER A 359 -0.70 -13.64 -15.87
CA SER A 359 0.66 -13.19 -15.56
C SER A 359 1.64 -13.26 -16.71
N ARG A 360 1.21 -13.83 -17.85
CA ARG A 360 1.92 -13.81 -19.13
C ARG A 360 1.38 -12.74 -20.08
N CYS A 361 0.40 -11.95 -19.65
CA CYS A 361 -0.27 -10.94 -20.45
C CYS A 361 0.17 -9.53 -20.11
N MET A 362 0.20 -9.19 -18.82
CA MET A 362 0.73 -7.93 -18.30
C MET A 362 1.35 -8.15 -16.92
N ALA A 363 2.35 -7.34 -16.57
CA ALA A 363 2.99 -7.41 -15.26
C ALA A 363 3.57 -6.06 -14.83
N LEU A 364 3.88 -5.94 -13.55
CA LEU A 364 4.56 -4.77 -12.98
C LEU A 364 6.04 -5.07 -12.74
N ALA A 365 6.90 -4.24 -13.32
CA ALA A 365 8.33 -4.25 -13.13
C ALA A 365 8.69 -3.48 -11.86
N HIS A 366 9.11 -4.16 -10.80
CA HIS A 366 9.60 -3.53 -9.57
C HIS A 366 11.14 -3.42 -9.61
N LEU A 367 11.64 -2.20 -9.71
CA LEU A 367 13.05 -1.87 -9.84
C LEU A 367 13.79 -2.00 -8.50
N LYS A 368 14.32 -3.18 -8.21
CA LYS A 368 14.70 -3.59 -6.85
C LYS A 368 15.79 -2.72 -6.17
N ASN A 369 16.69 -2.14 -6.95
CA ASN A 369 17.86 -1.38 -6.49
C ASN A 369 17.80 0.11 -6.87
N LEU A 370 16.61 0.64 -7.20
CA LEU A 370 16.49 2.00 -7.70
C LEU A 370 17.10 3.04 -6.76
N HIS A 371 16.69 3.06 -5.49
CA HIS A 371 17.14 4.09 -4.55
C HIS A 371 18.38 3.71 -3.75
N LYS A 372 18.55 2.42 -3.44
CA LYS A 372 19.64 1.95 -2.58
C LYS A 372 20.05 0.53 -2.92
N SER A 373 21.32 0.26 -2.62
CA SER A 373 21.87 -1.09 -2.57
C SER A 373 21.11 -1.97 -1.59
N ARG A 374 20.84 -3.22 -1.97
CA ARG A 374 20.49 -4.28 -1.02
C ARG A 374 21.73 -5.11 -0.73
N VAL A 375 22.35 -4.82 0.41
CA VAL A 375 23.64 -5.34 0.89
C VAL A 375 23.65 -6.86 1.13
N THR A 376 22.49 -7.52 1.20
CA THR A 376 22.40 -8.92 1.59
C THR A 376 22.62 -9.90 0.42
N GLY A 377 23.86 -10.00 -0.03
CA GLY A 377 24.40 -11.20 -0.71
C GLY A 377 24.55 -11.09 -2.23
N GLY A 378 25.61 -10.42 -2.70
CA GLY A 378 25.95 -10.31 -4.13
C GLY A 378 25.96 -11.64 -4.91
N LEU A 379 26.26 -12.76 -4.25
CA LEU A 379 26.20 -14.12 -4.84
C LEU A 379 24.78 -14.62 -5.15
N MET A 380 23.75 -14.13 -4.44
CA MET A 380 22.36 -14.55 -4.65
C MET A 380 21.71 -13.89 -5.87
N VAL A 381 22.21 -12.73 -6.31
CA VAL A 381 21.58 -11.98 -7.41
C VAL A 381 21.84 -12.66 -8.76
N GLU A 382 23.04 -13.19 -8.99
CA GLU A 382 23.38 -13.86 -10.27
C GLU A 382 22.64 -15.17 -10.49
N GLN A 383 22.37 -15.90 -9.42
CA GLN A 383 21.65 -17.18 -9.51
C GLN A 383 20.15 -16.99 -9.66
N ARG A 384 19.60 -15.88 -9.13
CA ARG A 384 18.14 -15.62 -9.09
C ARG A 384 17.63 -14.85 -10.29
N PHE A 385 18.36 -13.83 -10.74
CA PHE A 385 17.91 -12.95 -11.82
C PHE A 385 18.43 -13.45 -13.15
N LYS A 386 17.51 -13.84 -14.03
CA LYS A 386 17.85 -14.40 -15.35
C LYS A 386 17.20 -13.56 -16.46
N PRO A 387 17.82 -13.48 -17.64
CA PRO A 387 17.14 -12.96 -18.82
C PRO A 387 15.86 -13.77 -19.07
N ASP A 388 14.75 -13.09 -19.33
CA ASP A 388 13.49 -13.72 -19.74
C ASP A 388 13.14 -13.27 -21.16
N PRO A 389 12.88 -14.20 -22.10
CA PRO A 389 12.64 -13.85 -23.51
C PRO A 389 11.31 -13.10 -23.71
N ILE A 390 10.27 -13.40 -22.91
CA ILE A 390 8.98 -12.70 -22.99
C ILE A 390 9.17 -11.25 -22.55
N TRP A 391 9.85 -11.06 -21.43
CA TRP A 391 10.20 -9.75 -20.90
C TRP A 391 11.07 -8.94 -21.86
N GLY A 392 12.12 -9.56 -22.42
CA GLY A 392 12.97 -8.92 -23.41
C GLY A 392 12.21 -8.50 -24.68
N ALA A 393 11.26 -9.32 -25.14
CA ALA A 393 10.40 -8.96 -26.26
C ALA A 393 9.43 -7.81 -25.92
N ALA A 394 8.85 -7.83 -24.71
CA ALA A 394 7.98 -6.78 -24.21
C ALA A 394 8.69 -5.40 -24.16
N LEU A 395 9.89 -5.35 -23.58
CA LEU A 395 10.69 -4.12 -23.54
C LEU A 395 11.08 -3.63 -24.94
N LYS A 396 11.40 -4.53 -25.89
CA LYS A 396 11.60 -4.14 -27.29
C LYS A 396 10.33 -3.53 -27.90
N GLY A 397 9.15 -4.03 -27.56
CA GLY A 397 7.87 -3.43 -27.92
C GLY A 397 7.75 -1.98 -27.42
N LEU A 398 8.01 -1.76 -26.12
CA LEU A 398 8.00 -0.42 -25.52
C LEU A 398 9.01 0.53 -26.17
N SER A 399 10.19 0.04 -26.58
CA SER A 399 11.18 0.88 -27.28
C SER A 399 10.64 1.53 -28.56
N LYS A 400 9.69 0.88 -29.24
CA LYS A 400 9.02 1.44 -30.43
C LYS A 400 8.08 2.58 -30.05
N LEU A 401 7.35 2.45 -28.94
CA LEU A 401 6.45 3.48 -28.42
C LEU A 401 7.23 4.74 -28.03
N TYR A 402 8.35 4.58 -27.31
CA TYR A 402 9.20 5.71 -26.91
C TYR A 402 9.78 6.47 -28.12
N LYS A 403 10.20 5.75 -29.18
CA LYS A 403 10.71 6.38 -30.40
C LYS A 403 9.65 7.19 -31.13
N TYR A 404 8.41 6.72 -31.13
CA TYR A 404 7.30 7.41 -31.81
C TYR A 404 6.99 8.77 -31.16
N GLN A 405 6.97 8.84 -29.83
CA GLN A 405 6.66 10.08 -29.11
C GLN A 405 7.66 11.20 -29.38
N VAL A 406 8.96 10.88 -29.42
CA VAL A 406 10.02 11.85 -29.74
C VAL A 406 9.84 12.46 -31.13
N SER A 407 9.37 11.67 -32.10
CA SER A 407 9.14 12.17 -33.46
C SER A 407 7.98 13.18 -33.53
N VAL A 408 6.89 12.92 -32.81
CA VAL A 408 5.70 13.79 -32.80
C VAL A 408 6.00 15.14 -32.14
N VAL A 409 6.70 15.14 -31.00
CA VAL A 409 7.05 16.37 -30.28
C VAL A 409 7.97 17.25 -31.14
N ASN A 410 8.98 16.66 -31.81
CA ASN A 410 9.91 17.41 -32.64
C ASN A 410 9.23 18.02 -33.89
N SER A 411 8.30 17.31 -34.53
CA SER A 411 7.54 17.82 -35.67
C SER A 411 6.60 18.97 -35.31
N SER A 412 6.05 18.97 -34.09
CA SER A 412 5.15 20.05 -33.62
C SER A 412 5.88 21.37 -33.35
N ASN A 413 7.18 21.31 -33.02
CA ASN A 413 8.00 22.50 -32.76
C ASN A 413 8.58 23.11 -34.04
N THR A 414 8.83 22.33 -35.10
CA THR A 414 9.35 22.87 -36.37
C THR A 414 8.32 23.67 -37.15
N ASN A 415 7.03 23.38 -37.02
CA ASN A 415 5.96 24.06 -37.77
C ASN A 415 5.54 25.42 -37.18
N LYS A 416 6.08 25.84 -36.04
CA LYS A 416 5.79 27.17 -35.44
C LYS A 416 6.77 28.28 -35.82
N LYS A 417 7.81 27.99 -36.63
CA LYS A 417 8.88 28.96 -36.94
C LYS A 417 8.81 29.62 -38.32
N GLY A 418 7.74 29.42 -39.10
CA GLY A 418 7.66 29.89 -40.49
C GLY A 418 6.57 30.93 -40.79
N GLY A 419 6.14 31.74 -39.83
CA GLY A 419 4.93 32.55 -39.98
C GLY A 419 5.03 34.04 -39.69
N ASP A 420 6.21 34.66 -39.72
CA ASP A 420 6.36 36.13 -39.60
C ASP A 420 7.66 36.61 -40.28
N GLU A 421 7.68 36.62 -41.61
CA GLU A 421 8.57 37.48 -42.41
C GLU A 421 7.83 37.88 -43.70
N SER A 422 6.84 38.77 -43.55
CA SER A 422 6.37 39.62 -44.65
C SER A 422 5.59 40.82 -44.08
N GLU A 423 6.31 41.87 -43.71
CA GLU A 423 5.94 43.27 -43.93
C GLU A 423 7.19 44.16 -43.97
#